data_AF-A0A2E5WD62-F1
#
_entry.id   AF-A0A2E5WD62-F1
#
_cell.length_a   1.000
_cell.length_b   1.000
_cell.length_c   1.000
_cell.angle_alpha   90.00
_cell.angle_beta   90.00
_cell.angle_gamma   90.00
#
_symmetry.space_group_name_H-M   'P 1'
#
loop_
_entity.id
_entity.type
_entity.pdbx_description
1 polymer ?
#
loop_
_entity_poly.entity_id
_entity_poly.type
_entity_poly.pdbx_seq_one_letter_code
_entity_poly.pdbx_strand_id
1 'polypeptide(L)'
;MQLISDIGSERATNDSGKIITTATHTHVIWQDVSREGYFNRVRSLDHQTDAWTEPFTLDQGIDNHARGVMTIDPDGILHVSRCVVVSGRALGYNGGSDSFGRVSRSAGRKQGDPV
;
A
#
# COMPACT_ATOMS: atom_id res chain seq x y z
N MET A 1 4.14 16.35 -12.93
CA MET A 1 3.16 16.05 -11.86
C MET A 1 2.72 14.62 -12.06
N GLN A 2 2.95 13.74 -11.09
CA GLN A 2 2.65 12.31 -11.19
C GLN A 2 1.38 12.00 -10.38
N LEU A 3 0.44 11.29 -11.00
CA LEU A 3 -0.77 10.82 -10.32
C LEU A 3 -0.49 9.50 -9.61
N ILE A 4 -1.03 9.35 -8.41
CA ILE A 4 -0.97 8.09 -7.65
C ILE A 4 -1.92 7.04 -8.24
N SER A 5 -3.06 7.49 -8.75
CA SER A 5 -4.10 6.69 -9.42
C SER A 5 -4.66 7.43 -10.64
N ASP A 6 -5.03 6.67 -11.65
CA ASP A 6 -5.70 7.09 -12.89
C ASP A 6 -7.23 6.85 -12.88
N ILE A 7 -7.75 6.08 -11.90
CA ILE A 7 -9.18 5.79 -11.75
C ILE A 7 -9.88 6.88 -10.92
N GLY A 8 -9.23 7.30 -9.84
CA GLY A 8 -9.79 8.26 -8.89
C GLY A 8 -10.44 7.61 -7.67
N SER A 9 -10.64 8.43 -6.65
CA SER A 9 -11.06 8.02 -5.31
C SER A 9 -12.29 8.81 -4.85
N GLU A 10 -13.07 8.20 -3.95
CA GLU A 10 -14.13 8.88 -3.21
C GLU A 10 -13.66 9.34 -1.81
N ARG A 11 -14.61 9.70 -0.93
CA ARG A 11 -14.40 10.18 0.45
C ARG A 11 -13.55 9.23 1.30
N ALA A 12 -13.50 7.94 0.96
CA ALA A 12 -12.75 6.90 1.67
C ALA A 12 -11.25 7.22 1.86
N THR A 13 -10.65 7.96 0.94
CA THR A 13 -9.22 8.31 0.98
C THR A 13 -8.94 9.56 1.81
N ASN A 14 -9.94 10.39 2.12
CA ASN A 14 -9.75 11.65 2.86
C ASN A 14 -9.75 11.47 4.39
N ASP A 15 -9.14 10.40 4.88
CA ASP A 15 -9.14 10.03 6.30
C ASP A 15 -7.70 9.92 6.84
N SER A 16 -7.56 9.72 8.15
CA SER A 16 -6.26 9.49 8.78
C SER A 16 -5.63 8.14 8.41
N GLY A 17 -4.31 8.01 8.64
CA GLY A 17 -3.56 6.77 8.43
C GLY A 17 -3.37 6.38 6.95
N LYS A 18 -3.41 7.36 6.04
CA LYS A 18 -3.33 7.13 4.59
C LYS A 18 -1.94 7.30 3.99
N ILE A 19 -1.10 8.09 4.66
CA ILE A 19 0.26 8.38 4.22
C ILE A 19 1.18 8.14 5.41
N ILE A 20 2.23 7.34 5.19
CA ILE A 20 3.31 7.14 6.14
C ILE A 20 4.61 7.47 5.43
N THR A 21 5.36 8.41 6.00
CA THR A 21 6.69 8.76 5.51
C THR A 21 7.75 8.29 6.51
N THR A 22 8.72 7.56 6.00
CA THR A 22 9.95 7.14 6.69
C THR A 22 11.14 7.87 6.07
N ALA A 23 12.35 7.61 6.58
CA ALA A 23 13.56 8.17 5.99
C ALA A 23 13.75 7.72 4.52
N THR A 24 13.40 6.48 4.20
CA THR A 24 13.69 5.87 2.89
C THR A 24 12.50 5.89 1.94
N HIS A 25 11.26 5.92 2.46
CA HIS A 25 10.06 5.79 1.65
C HIS A 25 8.89 6.63 2.13
N THR A 26 8.01 6.99 1.20
CA THR A 26 6.65 7.45 1.49
C THR A 26 5.66 6.42 0.95
N HIS A 27 4.88 5.81 1.84
CA HIS A 27 3.81 4.88 1.50
C HIS A 27 2.48 5.63 1.45
N VAL A 28 1.69 5.37 0.42
CA VAL A 28 0.35 5.92 0.25
C VAL A 28 -0.63 4.78 0.05
N ILE A 29 -1.69 4.76 0.85
CA ILE A 29 -2.87 3.91 0.64
C ILE A 29 -4.05 4.77 0.22
N TRP A 30 -4.82 4.29 -0.74
CA TRP A 30 -6.07 4.91 -1.17
C TRP A 30 -7.07 3.85 -1.60
N GLN A 31 -8.30 4.26 -1.86
CA GLN A 31 -9.33 3.39 -2.41
C GLN A 31 -9.74 3.86 -3.81
N ASP A 32 -9.41 3.07 -4.82
CA ASP A 32 -9.97 3.27 -6.16
C ASP A 32 -11.44 2.86 -6.15
N VAL A 33 -12.27 3.64 -6.86
CA VAL A 33 -13.68 3.31 -7.04
C VAL A 33 -13.97 3.15 -8.52
N SER A 34 -14.38 1.94 -8.90
CA SER A 34 -14.80 1.62 -10.27
C SER A 34 -16.17 0.96 -10.27
N ARG A 35 -16.70 0.66 -11.46
CA ARG A 35 -17.94 -0.12 -11.61
C ARG A 35 -17.83 -1.53 -11.03
N GLU A 36 -16.61 -2.04 -10.87
CA GLU A 36 -16.32 -3.37 -10.37
C GLU A 36 -16.21 -3.39 -8.83
N GLY A 37 -16.13 -2.23 -8.19
CA GLY A 37 -16.16 -2.09 -6.74
C GLY A 37 -15.12 -1.12 -6.19
N TYR A 38 -14.78 -1.36 -4.92
CA TYR A 38 -13.89 -0.51 -4.13
C TYR A 38 -12.58 -1.25 -3.89
N PHE A 39 -11.45 -0.71 -4.33
CA PHE A 39 -10.16 -1.42 -4.27
C PHE A 39 -9.16 -0.65 -3.41
N ASN A 40 -8.71 -1.23 -2.31
CA ASN A 40 -7.64 -0.63 -1.52
C ASN A 40 -6.31 -0.87 -2.24
N ARG A 41 -5.62 0.22 -2.57
CA ARG A 41 -4.37 0.23 -3.32
C ARG A 41 -3.26 0.83 -2.48
N VAL A 42 -2.05 0.35 -2.69
CA VAL A 42 -0.84 0.92 -2.09
C VAL A 42 0.21 1.18 -3.15
N ARG A 43 0.94 2.29 -2.97
CA ARG A 43 2.20 2.59 -3.64
C ARG A 43 3.20 3.16 -2.66
N SER A 44 4.47 2.99 -2.99
CA SER A 44 5.58 3.57 -2.24
C SER A 44 6.43 4.42 -3.15
N LEU A 45 6.78 5.63 -2.71
CA LEU A 45 7.85 6.43 -3.29
C LEU A 45 9.15 6.05 -2.58
N ASP A 46 10.15 5.61 -3.33
CA ASP A 46 11.52 5.44 -2.85
C ASP A 46 12.25 6.79 -2.94
N HIS A 47 12.70 7.33 -1.79
CA HIS A 47 13.37 8.64 -1.72
C HIS A 47 14.80 8.63 -2.28
N GLN A 48 15.43 7.47 -2.43
CA GLN A 48 16.77 7.38 -3.02
C GLN A 48 16.71 7.48 -4.54
N THR A 49 15.67 6.89 -5.14
CA THR A 49 15.51 6.82 -6.59
C THR A 49 14.48 7.80 -7.15
N ASP A 50 13.70 8.45 -6.28
CA ASP A 50 12.56 9.29 -6.61
C ASP A 50 11.52 8.56 -7.50
N ALA A 51 11.43 7.24 -7.33
CA ALA A 51 10.59 6.37 -8.14
C ALA A 51 9.43 5.82 -7.31
N TRP A 52 8.23 5.85 -7.90
CA TRP A 52 7.07 5.17 -7.35
C TRP A 52 7.05 3.70 -7.77
N THR A 53 6.72 2.80 -6.84
CA THR A 53 6.35 1.42 -7.18
C THR A 53 5.10 1.40 -8.07
N GLU A 54 4.84 0.31 -8.77
CA GLU A 54 3.51 0.11 -9.39
C GLU A 54 2.41 0.03 -8.32
N PRO A 55 1.16 0.43 -8.64
CA PRO A 55 0.01 0.22 -7.75
C PRO A 55 -0.19 -1.26 -7.43
N PHE A 56 -0.22 -1.59 -6.14
CA PHE A 56 -0.58 -2.92 -5.66
C PHE A 56 -2.00 -2.89 -5.08
N THR A 57 -2.88 -3.79 -5.50
CA THR A 57 -4.18 -3.99 -4.83
C THR A 57 -4.04 -4.96 -3.68
N LEU A 58 -4.34 -4.48 -2.48
CA LEU A 58 -4.35 -5.27 -1.26
C LEU A 58 -5.61 -6.13 -1.18
N ASP A 59 -6.76 -5.51 -1.42
CA ASP A 59 -8.07 -6.16 -1.29
C ASP A 59 -9.16 -5.37 -2.02
N GLN A 60 -10.37 -5.94 -1.96
CA GLN A 60 -11.60 -5.33 -2.45
C GLN A 60 -12.61 -5.18 -1.30
N GLY A 61 -13.14 -3.97 -1.16
CA GLY A 61 -14.22 -3.59 -0.26
C GLY A 61 -15.60 -3.72 -0.90
N ILE A 62 -16.62 -3.88 -0.05
CA ILE A 62 -18.04 -3.87 -0.46
C ILE A 62 -18.49 -2.44 -0.75
N ASP A 63 -18.03 -1.48 0.05
CA ASP A 63 -18.37 -0.07 -0.05
C ASP A 63 -17.19 0.84 0.36
N ASN A 64 -17.45 2.14 0.39
CA ASN A 64 -16.47 3.15 0.81
C ASN A 64 -16.18 3.20 2.33
N HIS A 65 -16.76 2.29 3.13
CA HIS A 65 -16.40 2.10 4.54
C HIS A 65 -15.28 1.08 4.71
N ALA A 66 -15.02 0.24 3.71
CA ALA A 66 -13.94 -0.74 3.71
C ALA A 66 -12.56 -0.10 3.43
N ARG A 67 -12.25 1.00 4.11
CA ARG A 67 -11.05 1.82 3.87
C ARG A 67 -9.84 1.17 4.50
N GLY A 68 -8.73 1.12 3.77
CA GLY A 68 -7.44 0.73 4.32
C GLY A 68 -6.83 1.84 5.19
N VAL A 69 -6.18 1.45 6.28
CA VAL A 69 -5.30 2.30 7.09
C VAL A 69 -3.97 1.58 7.28
N MET A 70 -2.89 2.34 7.30
CA MET A 70 -1.54 1.81 7.50
C MET A 70 -0.98 2.22 8.86
N THR A 71 -0.11 1.38 9.39
CA THR A 71 0.86 1.72 10.44
C THR A 71 2.19 1.06 10.09
N ILE A 72 3.30 1.57 10.62
CA ILE A 72 4.61 0.94 10.48
C ILE A 72 5.16 0.64 11.86
N ASP A 73 5.74 -0.54 12.05
CA ASP A 73 6.37 -0.92 13.31
C ASP A 73 7.86 -0.52 13.35
N PRO A 74 8.53 -0.65 14.50
CA PRO A 74 9.95 -0.31 14.64
C PRO A 74 10.91 -1.14 13.77
N ASP A 75 10.49 -2.33 13.33
CA ASP A 75 11.28 -3.18 12.43
C ASP A 75 11.12 -2.76 10.95
N GLY A 76 10.28 -1.74 10.69
CA GLY A 76 10.01 -1.22 9.36
C GLY A 76 8.97 -2.01 8.59
N ILE A 77 8.20 -2.88 9.25
CA ILE A 77 7.12 -3.62 8.61
C ILE A 77 5.88 -2.75 8.51
N LEU A 78 5.38 -2.59 7.28
CA LEU A 78 4.15 -1.88 6.99
C LEU A 78 2.95 -2.79 7.27
N HIS A 79 2.19 -2.49 8.31
CA HIS A 79 0.95 -3.19 8.63
C HIS A 79 -0.22 -2.45 8.00
N VAL A 80 -1.07 -3.18 7.30
CA VAL A 80 -2.30 -2.63 6.73
C VAL A 80 -3.50 -3.31 7.37
N SER A 81 -4.44 -2.49 7.87
CA SER A 81 -5.73 -2.98 8.35
C SER A 81 -6.85 -2.35 7.56
N ARG A 82 -7.95 -3.09 7.42
CA ARG A 82 -9.16 -2.64 6.73
C ARG A 82 -10.36 -2.80 7.65
N CYS A 83 -11.36 -1.96 7.45
CA CYS A 83 -12.67 -2.22 8.03
C CYS A 83 -13.38 -3.30 7.21
N VAL A 84 -13.89 -4.35 7.87
CA VAL A 84 -14.77 -5.33 7.21
C VAL A 84 -16.20 -5.00 7.62
N VAL A 85 -17.02 -4.61 6.65
CA VAL A 85 -18.46 -4.49 6.87
C VAL A 85 -19.10 -5.82 6.49
N VAL A 86 -19.53 -6.60 7.48
CA VAL A 86 -20.36 -7.79 7.24
C VAL A 86 -21.77 -7.45 7.69
N SER A 87 -22.71 -7.40 6.73
CA SER A 87 -24.16 -7.27 6.97
C SER A 87 -24.55 -6.23 8.04
N GLY A 88 -24.07 -4.99 7.90
CA GLY A 88 -24.43 -3.87 8.77
C GLY A 88 -23.74 -3.83 10.14
N ARG A 89 -22.73 -4.68 10.38
CA ARG A 89 -21.82 -4.56 11.53
C ARG A 89 -20.37 -4.50 11.03
N ALA A 90 -19.68 -3.44 11.45
CA ALA A 90 -18.23 -3.38 11.34
C ALA A 90 -17.64 -4.42 12.31
N LEU A 91 -17.00 -5.45 11.78
CA LEU A 91 -16.20 -6.39 12.56
C LEU A 91 -14.73 -6.15 12.20
N GLY A 92 -13.93 -5.78 13.20
CA GLY A 92 -12.48 -5.68 13.04
C GLY A 92 -11.91 -7.05 12.68
N TYR A 93 -11.10 -7.12 11.63
CA TYR A 93 -10.42 -8.35 11.24
C TYR A 93 -9.10 -8.47 12.03
N ASN A 94 -8.91 -9.62 12.68
CA ASN A 94 -7.68 -10.00 13.37
C ASN A 94 -6.59 -10.37 12.34
N GLY A 95 -5.35 -10.01 12.68
CA GLY A 95 -4.22 -9.95 11.76
C GLY A 95 -3.88 -11.22 11.00
N GLY A 96 -3.46 -11.00 9.75
CA GLY A 96 -2.48 -11.84 9.06
C GLY A 96 -1.22 -11.01 8.91
N SER A 97 -0.18 -11.33 9.69
CA SER A 97 1.18 -10.89 9.41
C SER A 97 1.68 -11.69 8.21
N ASP A 98 1.22 -11.35 7.02
CA ASP A 98 1.91 -11.79 5.81
C ASP A 98 3.21 -11.01 5.78
N SER A 99 4.26 -11.65 6.29
CA SER A 99 5.63 -11.19 6.22
C SER A 99 5.91 -10.72 4.79
N PHE A 100 5.98 -9.41 4.61
CA PHE A 100 6.42 -8.80 3.36
C PHE A 100 7.75 -9.44 2.99
N GLY A 101 7.80 -10.02 1.78
CA GLY A 101 9.02 -10.56 1.23
C GLY A 101 10.12 -9.53 1.36
N ARG A 102 11.25 -9.92 1.99
CA ARG A 102 12.49 -9.17 1.89
C ARG A 102 12.74 -8.90 0.41
N VAL A 103 12.60 -7.65 -0.01
CA VAL A 103 13.21 -7.17 -1.26
C VAL A 103 14.70 -6.97 -0.96
N SER A 104 15.43 -8.08 -0.81
CA SER A 104 16.89 -8.07 -0.83
C SER A 104 17.32 -8.16 -2.28
N ARG A 105 17.82 -7.06 -2.84
CA ARG A 105 18.51 -7.08 -4.14
C ARG A 105 19.76 -7.98 -4.01
N SER A 106 19.85 -9.03 -4.80
CA SER A 106 21.12 -9.71 -5.05
C SER A 106 22.02 -8.75 -5.83
N ALA A 107 23.12 -8.31 -5.21
CA ALA A 107 24.17 -7.59 -5.92
C ALA A 107 24.81 -8.53 -6.94
N GLY A 108 24.44 -8.39 -8.21
CA GLY A 108 25.17 -8.99 -9.32
C GLY A 108 26.58 -8.39 -9.36
N ARG A 109 27.58 -9.20 -8.98
CA ARG A 109 29.00 -8.88 -9.12
C ARG A 109 29.30 -8.82 -10.63
N LYS A 110 29.80 -7.68 -11.11
CA LYS A 110 30.37 -7.58 -12.46
C LYS A 110 31.52 -8.59 -12.58
N GLN A 111 31.41 -9.52 -13.52
CA GLN A 111 32.53 -10.36 -13.93
C GLN A 111 33.28 -9.59 -15.02
N GLY A 112 34.53 -9.24 -14.74
CA GLY A 112 35.41 -8.53 -15.66
C GLY A 112 35.89 -9.40 -16.81
N ASP A 113 36.18 -8.75 -17.92
CA ASP A 113 36.77 -9.32 -19.13
C ASP A 113 38.15 -9.95 -18.87
N PRO A 114 38.51 -11.06 -19.53
CA PRO A 114 39.85 -11.63 -19.43
C PRO A 114 40.83 -10.91 -20.37
N VAL A 115 42.09 -10.88 -19.91
CA VAL A 115 43.31 -10.45 -20.60
C VAL A 115 43.63 -11.40 -21.76
#